data_AF-A0A960K2H5-F1
#
_entry.id   AF-A0A960K2H5-F1
#
_cell.length_a   1.000
_cell.length_b   1.000
_cell.length_c   1.000
_cell.angle_alpha   90.00
_cell.angle_beta   90.00
_cell.angle_gamma   90.00
#
_symmetry.space_group_name_H-M   'P 1'
#
loop_
_entity.id
_entity.type
_entity.pdbx_description
1 polymer ?
#
loop_
_entity_poly.entity_id
_entity_poly.type
_entity_poly.pdbx_seq_one_letter_code
_entity_poly.pdbx_strand_id
1 'polypeptide(L)' 'MGMLQEFKSFAVKGNAIDMAVGVIIGGAFGKIVSSLVNDVIMPPLG' A
#
# COMPACT_ATOMS: atom_id res chain seq x y z
N MET A 1 27.50 16.44 -9.66
CA MET A 1 26.66 15.30 -9.21
C MET A 1 25.33 15.90 -8.79
N GLY A 2 24.27 15.70 -9.58
CA GLY A 2 22.98 16.36 -9.38
C GLY A 2 22.02 15.46 -8.61
N MET A 3 21.18 16.08 -7.77
CA MET A 3 20.19 15.40 -6.91
C MET A 3 19.30 14.38 -7.66
N LEU A 4 19.07 14.57 -8.96
CA LEU A 4 18.35 13.66 -9.85
C LEU A 4 19.03 12.28 -10.01
N GLN A 5 20.36 12.21 -10.05
CA GLN A 5 21.09 10.93 -10.13
C GLN A 5 21.06 10.21 -8.78
N GLU A 6 21.16 10.93 -7.68
CA GLU A 6 21.07 10.37 -6.32
C GLU A 6 19.66 9.90 -6.00
N PHE A 7 18.63 10.63 -6.41
CA PHE A 7 17.23 10.21 -6.26
C PHE A 7 16.92 8.99 -7.12
N LYS A 8 17.43 8.91 -8.36
CA LYS A 8 17.31 7.70 -9.18
C LYS A 8 18.01 6.51 -8.51
N SER A 9 19.22 6.72 -7.99
CA SER A 9 19.95 5.67 -7.25
C SER A 9 19.22 5.23 -5.98
N PHE A 10 18.60 6.16 -5.26
CA PHE A 10 17.78 5.90 -4.08
C PHE A 10 16.47 5.17 -4.41
N ALA A 11 15.77 5.61 -5.44
CA ALA A 11 14.52 5.02 -5.89
C ALA A 11 14.71 3.61 -6.45
N VAL A 12 15.86 3.30 -7.05
CA VAL A 12 16.19 1.95 -7.57
C VAL A 12 16.67 1.00 -6.46
N LYS A 13 16.81 1.46 -5.21
CA LYS A 13 17.05 0.57 -4.07
C LYS A 13 15.81 -0.29 -3.86
N GLY A 14 15.96 -1.60 -4.05
CA GLY A 14 14.87 -2.58 -3.90
C GLY A 14 14.14 -2.45 -2.55
N ASN A 15 14.86 -2.17 -1.46
CA ASN A 15 14.23 -2.04 -0.13
C ASN A 15 13.24 -0.86 -0.01
N ALA A 16 13.42 0.21 -0.78
CA ALA A 16 12.56 1.39 -0.73
C ALA A 16 11.30 1.20 -1.56
N ILE A 17 11.42 0.56 -2.72
CA ILE A 17 10.28 0.19 -3.58
C ILE A 17 9.41 -0.84 -2.86
N ASP A 18 10.00 -1.90 -2.32
CA ASP A 18 9.25 -2.98 -1.67
C ASP A 18 8.52 -2.48 -0.41
N MET A 19 9.15 -1.58 0.34
CA MET A 19 8.51 -0.90 1.47
C MET A 19 7.35 0.00 1.01
N ALA A 20 7.53 0.79 -0.05
CA ALA A 20 6.46 1.64 -0.57
C ALA A 20 5.26 0.82 -1.08
N VAL A 21 5.52 -0.29 -1.79
CA VAL A 21 4.49 -1.22 -2.24
C VAL A 21 3.75 -1.84 -1.06
N GLY A 22 4.47 -2.26 -0.01
CA GLY A 22 3.87 -2.80 1.21
C GLY A 22 2.94 -1.82 1.92
N VAL A 23 3.31 -0.54 2.01
CA VAL A 23 2.48 0.50 2.63
C VAL A 23 1.23 0.79 1.79
N ILE A 24 1.36 0.87 0.47
CA ILE A 24 0.24 1.11 -0.44
C ILE A 24 -0.78 -0.03 -0.37
N ILE A 25 -0.30 -1.28 -0.42
CA ILE A 25 -1.16 -2.47 -0.31
C ILE A 25 -1.80 -2.53 1.08
N GLY A 26 -1.04 -2.31 2.16
CA GLY A 26 -1.57 -2.31 3.52
C GLY A 26 -2.68 -1.28 3.75
N GLY A 27 -2.52 -0.06 3.22
CA GLY A 27 -3.53 0.99 3.30
C GLY A 27 -4.77 0.72 2.45
N ALA A 28 -4.60 0.17 1.25
CA ALA A 28 -5.71 -0.15 0.35
C ALA A 28 -6.50 -1.39 0.81
N PHE A 29 -5.81 -2.41 1.34
CA PHE A 29 -6.42 -3.67 1.75
C PHE A 29 -7.37 -3.49 2.94
N GLY A 30 -7.10 -2.54 3.84
CA GLY A 30 -8.02 -2.18 4.92
C GLY A 30 -9.41 -1.76 4.42
N LYS A 31 -9.49 -0.94 3.35
CA LYS A 31 -10.78 -0.56 2.74
C LYS A 31 -11.49 -1.75 2.11
N ILE A 32 -10.74 -2.67 1.50
CA ILE A 32 -11.30 -3.90 0.92
C ILE A 32 -11.93 -4.76 2.02
N VAL A 33 -11.22 -4.96 3.13
CA VAL A 33 -11.72 -5.72 4.28
C VAL A 33 -12.92 -5.01 4.93
N SER A 34 -12.86 -3.69 5.12
CA SER A 34 -14.01 -2.93 5.66
C SER A 34 -15.24 -3.01 4.76
N SER A 35 -15.08 -2.90 3.43
CA SER A 35 -16.21 -3.02 2.50
C SER A 35 -16.76 -4.45 2.51
N LEU A 36 -15.89 -5.47 2.55
CA LEU A 36 -16.31 -6.87 2.68
C LEU A 36 -17.09 -7.13 3.98
N VAL A 37 -16.60 -6.63 5.10
CA VAL A 37 -17.28 -6.78 6.40
C VAL A 37 -18.61 -6.04 6.40
N ASN A 38 -18.65 -4.81 5.89
CA ASN A 38 -19.86 -3.98 5.89
C ASN A 38 -20.94 -4.48 4.92
N ASP A 39 -20.54 -4.90 3.72
CA ASP A 39 -21.48 -5.20 2.64
C ASP A 39 -21.86 -6.68 2.58
N VAL A 40 -21.09 -7.58 3.21
CA VAL A 40 -21.32 -9.04 3.16
C VAL A 40 -21.58 -9.64 4.54
N ILE A 41 -20.87 -9.19 5.59
CA ILE A 41 -20.97 -9.81 6.93
C ILE A 41 -21.98 -9.10 7.85
N MET A 42 -22.10 -7.78 7.79
CA MET A 42 -23.10 -7.07 8.60
C MET A 42 -24.57 -7.28 8.18
N PRO A 43 -24.95 -7.48 6.90
CA PRO A 43 -26.35 -7.69 6.53
C PRO A 43 -26.99 -8.96 7.14
N PRO A 44 -26.27 -10.09 7.31
CA PRO A 44 -26.81 -11.28 7.99
C PRO A 44 -26.69 -11.28 9.53
N LEU A 45 -25.88 -10.39 10.11
CA LEU A 45 -25.63 -10.33 11.57
C LEU A 45 -26.40 -9.21 12.28
N GLY A 46 -27.15 -8.40 11.52
CA GLY A 46 -28.08 -7.38 12.01
C GLY A 46 -29.54 -7.79 11.85
#